data_AF-A0A7V8X1J2-F1
#
_entry.id   AF-A0A7V8X1J2-F1
#
_cell.length_a   1.000
_cell.length_b   1.000
_cell.length_c   1.000
_cell.angle_alpha   90.00
_cell.angle_beta   90.00
_cell.angle_gamma   90.00
#
_symmetry.space_group_name_H-M   'P 1'
#
loop_
_entity.id
_entity.type
_entity.pdbx_description
1 polymer ?
#
loop_
_entity_poly.entity_id
_entity_poly.type
_entity_poly.pdbx_seq_one_letter_code
_entity_poly.pdbx_strand_id
1 'polypeptide(L)'
;MARDIARSPAAGTRVGARPGSTVTPSPSGVPTAVRSGGSISDAVSGVDFASAVTAITSAFGDPTRRDIYLYARALSHEEGDGLTAAEVAERFELHPNVARHHLEKLAGGGYLEVSAARSGTGLAGRPSKRYRVSGRAMPLDFPVRHDDLLVTLLGKALARLPVAEAEAMAEEVGAEYGRAMAGSVHAEGDPAKSFRSALHTVADALTAHGFAAHAESRSGQLRIVSEHCPFGDAAIEHPVICAVDRGMVRGMLGALYGDAATATEASVARGDAVCVTSVE
;
A
#
# COMPACT_ATOMS: atom_id res chain seq x y z
N MET A 1 -76.03 -53.50 2.13
CA MET A 1 -75.57 -54.52 3.10
C MET A 1 -74.07 -54.68 2.87
N ALA A 2 -73.20 -53.92 3.57
CA ALA A 2 -72.59 -54.24 4.89
C ALA A 2 -71.90 -55.62 4.85
N ARG A 3 -70.59 -55.81 5.12
CA ARG A 3 -69.63 -55.27 6.13
C ARG A 3 -68.19 -55.41 5.59
N ASP A 4 -67.26 -54.47 5.77
CA ASP A 4 -66.43 -54.15 6.94
C ASP A 4 -65.47 -55.27 7.43
N ILE A 5 -64.16 -55.02 7.42
CA ILE A 5 -63.24 -55.08 8.59
C ILE A 5 -61.85 -54.47 8.23
N ALA A 6 -61.59 -53.38 8.96
CA ALA A 6 -60.35 -52.69 9.36
C ALA A 6 -58.95 -53.32 9.17
N ARG A 7 -57.99 -52.44 8.84
CA ARG A 7 -56.84 -52.18 9.71
C ARG A 7 -56.30 -50.74 9.58
N SER A 8 -56.08 -50.13 10.75
CA SER A 8 -55.64 -48.75 11.01
C SER A 8 -54.10 -48.62 11.05
N PRO A 9 -53.56 -47.38 11.18
CA PRO A 9 -52.23 -46.96 10.70
C PRO A 9 -51.16 -46.89 11.80
N ALA A 10 -49.91 -46.68 11.40
CA ALA A 10 -48.84 -46.21 12.30
C ALA A 10 -47.99 -45.12 11.65
N ALA A 11 -47.88 -44.01 12.40
CA ALA A 11 -46.77 -43.07 12.59
C ALA A 11 -45.83 -42.75 11.39
N GLY A 12 -45.58 -41.50 10.99
CA GLY A 12 -45.47 -40.29 11.81
C GLY A 12 -44.00 -39.88 11.91
N THR A 13 -43.50 -39.07 10.96
CA THR A 13 -42.30 -38.27 11.19
C THR A 13 -42.41 -36.95 10.40
N ARG A 14 -42.79 -35.89 11.12
CA ARG A 14 -42.74 -34.51 10.67
C ARG A 14 -41.28 -34.06 10.73
N VAL A 15 -40.68 -33.72 9.59
CA VAL A 15 -39.42 -32.95 9.56
C VAL A 15 -39.80 -31.50 9.80
N GLY A 16 -39.49 -31.01 11.00
CA GLY A 16 -39.73 -29.62 11.40
C GLY A 16 -38.82 -28.66 10.64
N ALA A 17 -39.44 -27.64 10.05
CA ALA A 17 -38.76 -26.45 9.55
C ALA A 17 -38.05 -25.77 10.72
N ARG A 18 -36.72 -25.64 10.62
CA ARG A 18 -35.93 -24.79 11.52
C ARG A 18 -36.08 -23.33 11.06
N PRO A 19 -36.40 -22.38 11.96
CA PRO A 19 -36.34 -20.96 11.63
C PRO A 19 -34.87 -20.56 11.39
N GLY A 20 -34.65 -19.87 10.27
CA GLY A 20 -33.36 -19.32 9.88
C GLY A 20 -32.82 -18.36 10.95
N SER A 21 -31.62 -18.67 11.43
CA SER A 21 -30.84 -17.80 12.30
C SER A 21 -30.47 -16.53 11.53
N THR A 22 -30.96 -15.40 12.00
CA THR A 22 -30.48 -14.07 11.62
C THR A 22 -29.03 -13.92 12.11
N VAL A 23 -28.09 -13.97 11.17
CA VAL A 23 -26.70 -13.60 11.41
C VAL A 23 -26.62 -12.08 11.32
N THR A 24 -26.54 -11.44 12.48
CA THR A 24 -26.16 -10.04 12.62
C THR A 24 -24.65 -9.89 12.38
N PRO A 25 -24.19 -9.05 11.43
CA PRO A 25 -22.78 -8.75 11.33
C PRO A 25 -22.37 -7.85 12.51
N SER A 26 -21.38 -8.32 13.27
CA SER A 26 -20.71 -7.57 14.33
C SER A 26 -19.82 -6.48 13.70
N PRO A 27 -19.74 -5.25 14.25
CA PRO A 27 -18.87 -4.22 13.70
C PRO A 27 -17.42 -4.53 14.07
N SER A 28 -16.71 -5.20 13.18
CA SER A 28 -15.25 -5.36 13.29
C SER A 28 -14.58 -4.00 13.04
N GLY A 29 -13.81 -3.56 14.03
CA GLY A 29 -13.15 -2.26 14.05
C GLY A 29 -12.29 -2.00 12.82
N VAL A 30 -12.49 -0.81 12.24
CA VAL A 30 -11.62 -0.22 11.24
C VAL A 30 -10.25 0.05 11.88
N PRO A 31 -9.12 -0.29 11.23
CA PRO A 31 -7.82 0.09 11.74
C PRO A 31 -7.68 1.61 11.68
N THR A 32 -7.32 2.20 12.82
CA THR A 32 -7.01 3.61 13.00
C THR A 32 -5.93 4.03 12.00
N ALA A 33 -6.22 5.08 11.21
CA ALA A 33 -5.26 5.68 10.29
C ALA A 33 -3.98 6.09 11.05
N VAL A 34 -2.87 5.48 10.68
CA VAL A 34 -1.54 5.90 11.11
C VAL A 34 -1.31 7.29 10.50
N ARG A 35 -1.24 8.31 11.37
CA ARG A 35 -0.82 9.66 10.99
C ARG A 35 0.64 9.63 10.54
N SER A 36 0.88 9.50 9.25
CA SER A 36 2.17 9.81 8.63
C SER A 36 2.27 11.31 8.38
N GLY A 37 2.52 12.06 9.45
CA GLY A 37 3.01 13.43 9.36
C GLY A 37 4.48 13.40 8.94
N GLY A 38 4.75 13.31 7.64
CA GLY A 38 6.07 13.51 7.05
C GLY A 38 6.10 14.85 6.33
N SER A 39 6.74 15.85 6.93
CA SER A 39 6.95 17.14 6.29
C SER A 39 7.78 16.99 5.03
N ILE A 40 7.27 17.51 3.91
CA ILE A 40 8.02 17.68 2.66
C ILE A 40 9.10 18.73 2.91
N SER A 41 10.33 18.28 3.18
CA SER A 41 11.57 19.00 2.86
C SER A 41 12.78 18.14 3.22
N ASP A 42 13.18 17.26 2.31
CA ASP A 42 14.57 16.78 2.26
C ASP A 42 15.00 16.81 0.79
N ALA A 43 15.37 18.00 0.30
CA ALA A 43 16.16 18.09 -0.91
C ALA A 43 17.56 17.52 -0.59
N VAL A 44 17.69 16.20 -0.69
CA VAL A 44 18.97 15.50 -0.61
C VAL A 44 19.88 16.13 -1.68
N SER A 45 20.99 16.73 -1.27
CA SER A 45 21.91 17.33 -2.22
C SER A 45 22.42 16.25 -3.19
N GLY A 46 22.75 16.60 -4.43
CA GLY A 46 23.25 15.61 -5.41
C GLY A 46 24.48 14.82 -4.91
N VAL A 47 25.27 15.42 -4.01
CA VAL A 47 26.42 14.80 -3.35
C VAL A 47 25.97 13.80 -2.28
N ASP A 48 24.96 14.14 -1.49
CA ASP A 48 24.40 13.24 -0.47
C ASP A 48 23.71 12.04 -1.13
N PHE A 49 23.00 12.25 -2.24
CA PHE A 49 22.39 11.19 -3.02
C PHE A 49 23.44 10.24 -3.60
N ALA A 50 24.48 10.77 -4.27
CA ALA A 50 25.55 9.95 -4.83
C ALA A 50 26.31 9.18 -3.73
N SER A 51 26.54 9.80 -2.57
CA SER A 51 27.18 9.17 -1.42
C SER A 51 26.32 8.05 -0.84
N ALA A 52 25.01 8.26 -0.70
CA ALA A 52 24.07 7.25 -0.24
C ALA A 52 23.98 6.05 -1.21
N VAL A 53 23.83 6.30 -2.51
CA VAL A 53 23.80 5.25 -3.54
C VAL A 53 25.11 4.46 -3.56
N THR A 54 26.26 5.14 -3.45
CA THR A 54 27.57 4.48 -3.39
C THR A 54 27.71 3.61 -2.13
N ALA A 55 27.27 4.11 -0.97
CA ALA A 55 27.28 3.36 0.27
C ALA A 55 26.40 2.10 0.19
N ILE A 56 25.18 2.24 -0.36
CA ILE A 56 24.23 1.14 -0.53
C ILE A 56 24.75 0.10 -1.50
N THR A 57 25.20 0.51 -2.69
CA THR A 57 25.71 -0.43 -3.70
C THR A 57 26.99 -1.12 -3.24
N SER A 58 27.88 -0.40 -2.54
CA SER A 58 29.06 -0.99 -1.90
C SER A 58 28.68 -2.01 -0.81
N ALA A 59 27.62 -1.79 -0.04
CA ALA A 59 27.20 -2.70 1.02
C ALA A 59 26.28 -3.85 0.54
N PHE A 60 25.41 -3.64 -0.43
CA PHE A 60 24.35 -4.58 -0.83
C PHE A 60 24.37 -4.96 -2.31
N GLY A 61 25.31 -4.46 -3.10
CA GLY A 61 25.50 -4.87 -4.50
C GLY A 61 26.02 -6.30 -4.68
N ASP A 62 26.44 -6.94 -3.58
CA ASP A 62 26.82 -8.35 -3.53
C ASP A 62 25.68 -9.17 -2.91
N PRO A 63 25.15 -10.20 -3.62
CA PRO A 63 24.00 -10.97 -3.15
C PRO A 63 24.31 -11.73 -1.85
N THR A 64 25.52 -12.30 -1.72
CA THR A 64 25.94 -13.01 -0.52
C THR A 64 26.01 -12.07 0.68
N ARG A 65 26.56 -10.85 0.51
CA ARG A 65 26.60 -9.84 1.58
C ARG A 65 25.21 -9.40 2.03
N ARG A 66 24.27 -9.28 1.08
CA ARG A 66 22.87 -8.98 1.39
C ARG A 66 22.22 -10.10 2.21
N ASP A 67 22.44 -11.35 1.84
CA ASP A 67 21.85 -12.49 2.54
C ASP A 67 22.43 -12.64 3.96
N ILE A 68 23.74 -12.37 4.14
CA ILE A 68 24.39 -12.31 5.46
C ILE A 68 23.73 -11.24 6.35
N TYR A 69 23.46 -10.04 5.81
CA TYR A 69 22.79 -8.97 6.56
C TYR A 69 21.36 -9.34 6.95
N LEU A 70 20.58 -9.94 6.04
CA LEU A 70 19.21 -10.37 6.34
C LEU A 70 19.18 -11.45 7.42
N TYR A 71 20.13 -12.38 7.38
CA TYR A 71 20.30 -13.39 8.43
C TYR A 71 20.66 -12.76 9.77
N ALA A 72 21.60 -11.81 9.80
CA ALA A 72 21.95 -11.07 11.02
C ALA A 72 20.74 -10.29 11.59
N ARG A 73 19.92 -9.70 10.72
CA ARG A 73 18.70 -8.97 11.10
C ARG A 73 17.65 -9.88 11.70
N ALA A 74 17.37 -11.02 11.07
CA ALA A 74 16.41 -12.00 11.58
C ALA A 74 16.75 -12.43 13.02
N LEU A 75 18.03 -12.71 13.28
CA LEU A 75 18.51 -13.10 14.61
C LEU A 75 18.57 -11.95 15.63
N SER A 76 18.69 -10.71 15.17
CA SER A 76 18.72 -9.54 16.08
C SER A 76 17.36 -9.28 16.74
N HIS A 77 16.26 -9.79 16.16
CA HIS A 77 14.94 -9.76 16.77
C HIS A 77 14.78 -10.77 17.92
N GLU A 78 15.71 -11.71 18.09
CA GLU A 78 15.64 -12.82 19.06
C GLU A 78 16.57 -12.59 20.29
N GLU A 79 16.90 -11.34 20.64
CA GLU A 79 17.80 -10.97 21.76
C GLU A 79 19.25 -11.51 21.65
N GLY A 80 19.73 -11.82 20.44
CA GLY A 80 21.06 -12.41 20.23
C GLY A 80 22.27 -11.49 20.43
N ASP A 81 23.41 -12.06 20.82
CA ASP A 81 24.72 -11.39 21.02
C ASP A 81 25.42 -10.89 19.73
N GLY A 82 24.78 -11.07 18.57
CA GLY A 82 25.37 -10.80 17.25
C GLY A 82 26.25 -11.95 16.75
N LEU A 83 26.54 -11.94 15.45
CA LEU A 83 27.20 -13.02 14.73
C LEU A 83 28.72 -12.87 14.73
N THR A 84 29.43 -13.99 14.70
CA THR A 84 30.87 -14.07 14.43
C THR A 84 31.13 -14.41 12.96
N ALA A 85 32.33 -14.11 12.48
CA ALA A 85 32.74 -14.50 11.13
C ALA A 85 32.77 -16.03 10.94
N ALA A 86 32.94 -16.81 12.00
CA ALA A 86 32.92 -18.27 11.94
C ALA A 86 31.50 -18.81 11.71
N GLU A 87 30.51 -18.31 12.46
CA GLU A 87 29.10 -18.67 12.29
C GLU A 87 28.59 -18.30 10.88
N VAL A 88 29.02 -17.16 10.35
CA VAL A 88 28.70 -16.77 8.97
C VAL A 88 29.40 -17.66 7.94
N ALA A 89 30.67 -18.00 8.16
CA ALA A 89 31.42 -18.88 7.27
C ALA A 89 30.76 -20.26 7.17
N GLU A 90 30.34 -20.83 8.29
CA GLU A 90 29.64 -22.11 8.34
C GLU A 90 28.26 -22.02 7.66
N ARG A 91 27.45 -21.02 8.03
CA ARG A 91 26.06 -20.89 7.55
C ARG A 91 25.94 -20.68 6.04
N PHE A 92 26.89 -19.95 5.46
CA PHE A 92 26.89 -19.57 4.05
C PHE A 92 27.92 -20.35 3.23
N GLU A 93 28.56 -21.37 3.83
CA GLU A 93 29.59 -22.20 3.19
C GLU A 93 30.74 -21.38 2.57
N LEU A 94 31.15 -20.33 3.29
CA LEU A 94 32.21 -19.41 2.88
C LEU A 94 33.51 -19.71 3.59
N HIS A 95 34.62 -19.36 2.95
CA HIS A 95 35.89 -19.32 3.65
C HIS A 95 35.86 -18.23 4.76
N PRO A 96 36.41 -18.45 5.96
CA PRO A 96 36.35 -17.49 7.08
C PRO A 96 36.85 -16.08 6.76
N ASN A 97 37.83 -15.94 5.87
CA ASN A 97 38.31 -14.64 5.41
C ASN A 97 37.30 -13.91 4.52
N VAL A 98 36.54 -14.65 3.71
CA VAL A 98 35.49 -14.09 2.84
C VAL A 98 34.32 -13.62 3.70
N ALA A 99 33.86 -14.44 4.64
CA ALA A 99 32.84 -14.05 5.61
C ALA A 99 33.23 -12.77 6.39
N ARG A 100 34.48 -12.69 6.86
CA ARG A 100 35.00 -11.49 7.54
C ARG A 100 34.99 -10.27 6.63
N HIS A 101 35.38 -10.42 5.36
CA HIS A 101 35.36 -9.33 4.39
C HIS A 101 33.94 -8.76 4.19
N HIS A 102 32.93 -9.63 4.04
CA HIS A 102 31.54 -9.18 3.91
C HIS A 102 31.05 -8.45 5.17
N LEU A 103 31.36 -8.97 6.35
CA LEU A 103 30.99 -8.35 7.63
C LEU A 103 31.68 -7.00 7.86
N GLU A 104 32.95 -6.85 7.46
CA GLU A 104 33.67 -5.58 7.55
C GLU A 104 33.14 -4.54 6.56
N LYS A 105 32.72 -4.95 5.36
CA LYS A 105 32.04 -4.07 4.41
C LYS A 105 30.69 -3.57 4.96
N LEU A 106 29.89 -4.45 5.56
CA LEU A 106 28.62 -4.07 6.20
C LEU A 106 28.84 -3.15 7.41
N ALA A 107 29.85 -3.42 8.24
CA ALA A 107 30.21 -2.57 9.37
C ALA A 107 30.74 -1.19 8.92
N GLY A 108 31.57 -1.15 7.88
CA GLY A 108 32.08 0.10 7.30
C GLY A 108 30.98 0.98 6.69
N GLY A 109 29.88 0.37 6.24
CA GLY A 109 28.68 1.07 5.80
C GLY A 109 27.71 1.47 6.92
N GLY A 110 28.04 1.17 8.19
CA GLY A 110 27.19 1.47 9.34
C GLY A 110 25.97 0.55 9.52
N TYR A 111 25.89 -0.56 8.77
CA TYR A 111 24.78 -1.52 8.85
C TYR A 111 24.96 -2.55 9.98
N LEU A 112 26.22 -2.80 10.38
CA LEU A 112 26.56 -3.64 11.51
C LEU A 112 27.41 -2.84 12.52
N GLU A 113 27.12 -3.02 13.80
CA GLU A 113 27.97 -2.63 14.91
C GLU A 113 28.89 -3.77 15.30
N VAL A 114 30.13 -3.44 15.64
CA VAL A 114 31.16 -4.41 16.00
C VAL A 114 31.44 -4.32 17.50
N SER A 115 31.25 -5.43 18.20
CA SER A 115 31.62 -5.57 19.61
C SER A 115 32.69 -6.65 19.79
N ALA A 116 33.49 -6.54 20.84
CA ALA A 116 34.41 -7.61 21.23
C ALA A 116 33.71 -8.50 22.26
N ALA A 117 33.57 -9.79 21.99
CA ALA A 117 33.10 -10.74 23.00
C ALA A 117 34.22 -11.01 24.01
N ARG A 118 33.94 -10.85 25.31
CA ARG A 118 34.84 -11.37 26.36
C ARG A 118 34.66 -12.89 26.41
N SER A 119 35.74 -13.64 26.22
CA SER A 119 35.73 -15.10 26.37
C SER A 119 35.32 -15.47 27.80
N GLY A 120 34.09 -15.97 27.98
CA GLY A 120 33.51 -16.34 29.27
C GLY A 120 34.01 -17.67 29.83
N THR A 121 34.89 -18.37 29.13
CA THR A 121 35.53 -19.61 29.59
C THR A 121 37.03 -19.46 29.38
N GLY A 122 37.83 -19.85 30.37
CA GLY A 122 39.29 -19.66 30.42
C GLY A 122 40.11 -20.42 29.38
N LEU A 123 39.60 -20.61 28.16
CA LEU A 123 40.40 -21.05 27.03
C LEU A 123 41.17 -19.86 26.45
N ALA A 124 42.48 -20.04 26.32
CA ALA A 124 43.36 -19.09 25.65
C ALA A 124 42.93 -18.94 24.18
N GLY A 125 42.30 -17.81 23.86
CA GLY A 125 41.89 -17.46 22.51
C GLY A 125 41.64 -15.95 22.41
N ARG A 126 42.08 -15.34 21.30
CA ARG A 126 41.84 -13.92 21.03
C ARG A 126 40.33 -13.67 20.97
N PRO A 127 39.78 -12.67 21.69
CA PRO A 127 38.36 -12.38 21.67
C PRO A 127 37.86 -12.18 20.23
N SER A 128 36.79 -12.89 19.86
CA SER A 128 36.20 -12.78 18.53
C SER A 128 35.36 -11.51 18.42
N LYS A 129 35.45 -10.85 17.26
CA LYS A 129 34.53 -9.77 16.90
C LYS A 129 33.13 -10.36 16.71
N ARG A 130 32.14 -9.75 17.35
CA ARG A 130 30.72 -9.96 17.09
C ARG A 130 30.17 -8.80 16.30
N TYR A 131 29.26 -9.11 15.39
CA TYR A 131 28.63 -8.19 14.47
C TYR A 131 27.12 -8.24 14.70
N ARG A 132 26.54 -7.11 15.09
CA ARG A 132 25.10 -6.97 15.33
C ARG A 132 24.53 -5.93 14.38
N VAL A 133 23.28 -6.08 13.95
CA VAL A 133 22.62 -5.04 13.14
C VAL A 133 22.56 -3.73 13.94
N SER A 134 23.01 -2.64 13.32
CA SER A 134 22.97 -1.32 13.97
C SER A 134 21.52 -0.87 14.16
N GLY A 135 21.25 -0.17 15.27
CA GLY A 135 19.95 0.43 15.55
C GLY A 135 19.62 1.66 14.69
N ARG A 136 20.54 2.12 13.83
CA ARG A 136 20.22 3.16 12.85
C ARG A 136 19.18 2.61 11.88
N ALA A 137 18.00 3.21 11.89
CA ALA A 137 16.99 2.96 10.86
C ALA A 137 17.67 3.11 9.50
N MET A 138 17.57 2.05 8.68
CA MET A 138 18.00 2.13 7.29
C MET A 138 17.20 3.30 6.67
N PRO A 139 17.83 4.31 6.06
CA PRO A 139 17.12 5.47 5.49
C PRO A 139 16.26 5.13 4.26
N LEU A 140 15.93 3.85 4.09
CA LEU A 140 15.28 3.28 2.94
C LEU A 140 13.85 2.94 3.31
N ASP A 141 13.01 3.98 3.33
CA ASP A 141 11.59 3.81 3.10
C ASP A 141 11.40 3.70 1.59
N PHE A 142 11.73 2.54 1.03
CA PHE A 142 11.36 2.25 -0.36
C PHE A 142 9.94 1.67 -0.33
N PRO A 143 8.91 2.41 -0.79
CA PRO A 143 7.64 1.77 -1.10
C PRO A 143 7.95 0.67 -2.12
N VAL A 144 7.84 -0.58 -1.68
CA VAL A 144 8.11 -1.71 -2.56
C VAL A 144 7.03 -1.65 -3.65
N ARG A 145 7.45 -1.60 -4.92
CA ARG A 145 6.66 -1.43 -6.16
C ARG A 145 5.63 -2.55 -6.44
N HIS A 146 5.13 -3.25 -5.41
CA HIS A 146 4.05 -4.23 -5.56
C HIS A 146 2.81 -3.58 -6.17
N ASP A 147 2.56 -2.31 -5.84
CA ASP A 147 1.39 -1.59 -6.32
C ASP A 147 1.46 -1.36 -7.83
N ASP A 148 2.61 -0.97 -8.39
CA ASP A 148 2.79 -0.81 -9.85
C ASP A 148 2.51 -2.12 -10.61
N LEU A 149 2.99 -3.25 -10.07
CA LEU A 149 2.72 -4.57 -10.64
C LEU A 149 1.23 -4.92 -10.56
N LEU A 150 0.58 -4.69 -9.41
CA LEU A 150 -0.84 -4.96 -9.23
C LEU A 150 -1.71 -4.10 -10.15
N VAL A 151 -1.44 -2.80 -10.22
CA VAL A 151 -2.16 -1.86 -11.11
C VAL A 151 -1.99 -2.27 -12.56
N THR A 152 -0.77 -2.66 -12.97
CA THR A 152 -0.53 -3.17 -14.34
C THR A 152 -1.31 -4.45 -14.63
N LEU A 153 -1.31 -5.42 -13.71
CA LEU A 153 -2.05 -6.67 -13.89
C LEU A 153 -3.57 -6.42 -13.95
N LEU A 154 -4.08 -5.50 -13.13
CA LEU A 154 -5.49 -5.14 -13.12
C LEU A 154 -5.88 -4.38 -14.39
N GLY A 155 -5.04 -3.45 -14.86
CA GLY A 155 -5.21 -2.78 -16.14
C GLY A 155 -5.26 -3.77 -17.32
N LYS A 156 -4.37 -4.77 -17.34
CA LYS A 156 -4.41 -5.87 -18.32
C LYS A 156 -5.66 -6.73 -18.23
N ALA A 157 -6.21 -6.92 -17.03
CA ALA A 157 -7.46 -7.64 -16.85
C ALA A 157 -8.65 -6.84 -17.40
N LEU A 158 -8.75 -5.54 -17.08
CA LEU A 158 -9.77 -4.63 -17.60
C LEU A 158 -9.71 -4.52 -19.14
N ALA A 159 -8.52 -4.55 -19.73
CA ALA A 159 -8.34 -4.54 -21.18
C ALA A 159 -8.90 -5.78 -21.90
N ARG A 160 -9.34 -6.82 -21.16
CA ARG A 160 -10.04 -8.00 -21.73
C ARG A 160 -11.55 -7.78 -21.89
N LEU A 161 -12.10 -6.75 -21.26
CA LEU A 161 -13.50 -6.39 -21.37
C LEU A 161 -13.74 -5.42 -22.54
N PRO A 162 -14.97 -5.34 -23.08
CA PRO A 162 -15.35 -4.24 -23.95
C PRO A 162 -15.11 -2.89 -23.25
N VAL A 163 -14.57 -1.90 -23.97
CA VAL A 163 -14.13 -0.62 -23.40
C VAL A 163 -15.22 0.05 -22.54
N ALA A 164 -16.45 0.13 -23.06
CA ALA A 164 -17.56 0.76 -22.34
C ALA A 164 -17.92 0.02 -21.04
N GLU A 165 -17.81 -1.31 -21.01
CA GLU A 165 -18.07 -2.11 -19.81
C GLU A 165 -16.94 -1.95 -18.78
N ALA A 166 -15.70 -1.91 -19.26
CA ALA A 166 -14.52 -1.68 -18.41
C ALA A 166 -14.55 -0.30 -17.76
N GLU A 167 -14.90 0.74 -18.53
CA GLU A 167 -15.03 2.11 -18.03
C GLU A 167 -16.19 2.25 -17.04
N ALA A 168 -17.36 1.67 -17.34
CA ALA A 168 -18.50 1.70 -16.43
C ALA A 168 -18.19 1.00 -15.10
N MET A 169 -17.52 -0.16 -15.15
CA MET A 169 -17.08 -0.88 -13.96
C MET A 169 -16.06 -0.06 -13.15
N ALA A 170 -15.04 0.49 -13.82
CA ALA A 170 -14.01 1.30 -13.18
C ALA A 170 -14.59 2.56 -12.54
N GLU A 171 -15.53 3.23 -13.20
CA GLU A 171 -16.21 4.40 -12.68
C GLU A 171 -17.08 4.06 -11.46
N GLU A 172 -17.80 2.95 -11.45
CA GLU A 172 -18.60 2.56 -10.28
C GLU A 172 -17.72 2.17 -9.08
N VAL A 173 -16.64 1.41 -9.31
CA VAL A 173 -15.66 1.11 -8.25
C VAL A 173 -15.03 2.39 -7.70
N GLY A 174 -14.69 3.34 -8.58
CA GLY A 174 -14.23 4.67 -8.19
C GLY A 174 -15.28 5.40 -7.34
N ALA A 175 -16.55 5.36 -7.74
CA ALA A 175 -17.63 6.02 -7.01
C ALA A 175 -17.90 5.39 -5.64
N GLU A 176 -17.82 4.07 -5.51
CA GLU A 176 -17.88 3.38 -4.22
C GLU A 176 -16.76 3.84 -3.29
N TYR A 177 -15.53 3.88 -3.78
CA TYR A 177 -14.38 4.35 -3.01
C TYR A 177 -14.52 5.84 -2.65
N GLY A 178 -14.97 6.68 -3.59
CA GLY A 178 -15.24 8.09 -3.36
C GLY A 178 -16.26 8.33 -2.25
N ARG A 179 -17.36 7.56 -2.21
CA ARG A 179 -18.33 7.63 -1.12
C ARG A 179 -17.71 7.28 0.23
N ALA A 180 -16.84 6.27 0.29
CA ALA A 180 -16.12 5.90 1.50
C ALA A 180 -15.15 7.00 1.96
N MET A 181 -14.42 7.63 1.03
CA MET A 181 -13.55 8.78 1.32
C MET A 181 -14.34 9.94 1.92
N ALA A 182 -15.48 10.30 1.32
CA ALA A 182 -16.33 11.37 1.84
C ALA A 182 -16.83 11.09 3.27
N GLY A 183 -17.15 9.83 3.60
CA GLY A 183 -17.53 9.43 4.96
C GLY A 183 -16.43 9.68 6.00
N SER A 184 -15.16 9.46 5.62
CA SER A 184 -14.02 9.75 6.51
C SER A 184 -13.80 11.24 6.76
N VAL A 185 -14.10 12.08 5.77
CA VAL A 185 -14.00 13.54 5.89
C VAL A 185 -15.16 14.14 6.70
N HIS A 186 -16.37 13.59 6.57
CA HIS A 186 -17.56 14.02 7.33
C HIS A 186 -17.54 13.60 8.80
N ALA A 187 -16.81 12.54 9.18
CA ALA A 187 -16.65 12.17 10.58
C ALA A 187 -15.99 13.29 11.43
N GLU A 188 -15.31 14.25 10.79
CA GLU A 188 -14.60 15.36 11.43
C GLU A 188 -15.26 16.74 11.21
N GLY A 189 -16.38 16.86 10.48
CA GLY A 189 -16.95 18.17 10.11
C GLY A 189 -18.44 18.21 9.70
N ASP A 190 -18.97 19.43 9.60
CA ASP A 190 -20.34 19.74 9.14
C ASP A 190 -20.50 19.46 7.63
N PRO A 191 -21.70 19.15 7.12
CA PRO A 191 -21.94 18.95 5.69
C PRO A 191 -21.51 20.16 4.86
N ALA A 192 -21.13 19.93 3.60
CA ALA A 192 -20.67 21.01 2.72
C ALA A 192 -21.76 22.08 2.53
N LYS A 193 -21.44 23.34 2.85
CA LYS A 193 -22.39 24.46 2.84
C LYS A 193 -22.73 24.95 1.43
N SER A 194 -21.97 24.54 0.41
CA SER A 194 -22.20 24.85 -1.00
C SER A 194 -21.50 23.83 -1.91
N PHE A 195 -21.93 23.72 -3.17
CA PHE A 195 -21.30 22.85 -4.16
C PHE A 195 -19.80 23.15 -4.33
N ARG A 196 -19.43 24.44 -4.35
CA ARG A 196 -18.03 24.86 -4.40
C ARG A 196 -17.22 24.41 -3.18
N SER A 197 -17.82 24.45 -1.99
CA SER A 197 -17.19 23.94 -0.77
C SER A 197 -16.96 22.44 -0.86
N ALA A 198 -17.94 21.68 -1.36
CA ALA A 198 -17.80 20.24 -1.57
C ALA A 198 -16.65 19.96 -2.55
N LEU A 199 -16.56 20.71 -3.65
CA LEU A 199 -15.51 20.55 -4.65
C LEU A 199 -14.10 20.79 -4.08
N HIS A 200 -13.93 21.79 -3.23
CA HIS A 200 -12.66 22.01 -2.51
C HIS A 200 -12.33 20.83 -1.59
N THR A 201 -13.31 20.32 -0.85
CA THR A 201 -13.13 19.12 -0.02
C THR A 201 -12.73 17.89 -0.83
N VAL A 202 -13.30 17.70 -2.03
CA VAL A 202 -12.88 16.62 -2.94
C VAL A 202 -11.44 16.81 -3.39
N ALA A 203 -11.05 18.03 -3.78
CA ALA A 203 -9.68 18.32 -4.21
C ALA A 203 -8.65 18.10 -3.08
N ASP A 204 -8.98 18.48 -1.84
CA ASP A 204 -8.13 18.26 -0.68
C ASP A 204 -7.95 16.76 -0.39
N ALA A 205 -9.03 15.98 -0.47
CA ALA A 205 -8.97 14.53 -0.30
C ALA A 205 -8.12 13.88 -1.40
N LEU A 206 -8.35 14.21 -2.67
CA LEU A 206 -7.54 13.71 -3.78
C LEU A 206 -6.06 14.09 -3.62
N THR A 207 -5.76 15.29 -3.14
CA THR A 207 -4.39 15.70 -2.83
C THR A 207 -3.76 14.83 -1.75
N ALA A 208 -4.50 14.48 -0.69
CA ALA A 208 -4.04 13.55 0.34
C ALA A 208 -3.77 12.13 -0.23
N HIS A 209 -4.42 11.78 -1.35
CA HIS A 209 -4.20 10.55 -2.11
C HIS A 209 -3.18 10.69 -3.26
N GLY A 210 -2.41 11.79 -3.29
CA GLY A 210 -1.31 11.97 -4.22
C GLY A 210 -1.69 12.54 -5.58
N PHE A 211 -2.92 13.02 -5.79
CA PHE A 211 -3.31 13.62 -7.08
C PHE A 211 -2.80 15.04 -7.30
N ALA A 212 -2.27 15.71 -6.27
CA ALA A 212 -1.92 17.14 -6.30
C ALA A 212 -3.05 17.95 -6.95
N ALA A 213 -4.26 17.82 -6.40
CA ALA A 213 -5.49 18.27 -7.01
C ALA A 213 -5.96 19.62 -6.47
N HIS A 214 -6.59 20.43 -7.32
CA HIS A 214 -7.25 21.67 -6.90
C HIS A 214 -8.56 21.89 -7.66
N ALA A 215 -9.49 22.59 -7.03
CA ALA A 215 -10.74 23.01 -7.65
C ALA A 215 -10.56 24.36 -8.34
N GLU A 216 -11.04 24.48 -9.57
CA GLU A 216 -11.05 25.75 -10.31
C GLU A 216 -12.38 25.98 -11.03
N SER A 217 -12.59 27.22 -11.48
CA SER A 217 -13.72 27.59 -12.34
C SER A 217 -13.18 28.24 -13.60
N ARG A 218 -13.54 27.70 -14.76
CA ARG A 218 -13.20 28.27 -16.07
C ARG A 218 -14.45 28.43 -16.90
N SER A 219 -14.66 29.63 -17.43
CA SER A 219 -15.83 29.95 -18.26
C SER A 219 -17.19 29.64 -17.59
N GLY A 220 -17.26 29.68 -16.26
CA GLY A 220 -18.47 29.37 -15.48
C GLY A 220 -18.67 27.88 -15.18
N GLN A 221 -17.83 27.00 -15.70
CA GLN A 221 -17.86 25.56 -15.39
C GLN A 221 -16.88 25.25 -14.26
N LEU A 222 -17.30 24.41 -13.31
CA LEU A 222 -16.47 23.96 -12.22
C LEU A 222 -15.74 22.68 -12.63
N ARG A 223 -14.49 22.54 -12.18
CA ARG A 223 -13.64 21.40 -12.50
C ARG A 223 -12.61 21.13 -11.42
N ILE A 224 -12.17 19.89 -11.36
CA ILE A 224 -11.02 19.44 -10.59
C ILE A 224 -9.86 19.26 -11.56
N VAL A 225 -8.73 19.88 -11.24
CA VAL A 225 -7.46 19.67 -11.93
C VAL A 225 -6.57 18.82 -11.05
N SER A 226 -5.95 17.82 -11.63
CA SER A 226 -4.92 17.02 -10.97
C SER A 226 -3.59 17.21 -11.70
N GLU A 227 -2.60 17.75 -11.00
CA GLU A 227 -1.25 17.99 -11.53
C GLU A 227 -0.37 16.73 -11.47
N HIS A 228 -0.79 15.73 -10.69
CA HIS A 228 -0.12 14.44 -10.61
C HIS A 228 -1.12 13.28 -10.74
N CYS A 229 -0.77 12.27 -11.53
CA CYS A 229 -1.50 11.01 -11.56
C CYS A 229 -0.74 10.00 -10.70
N PRO A 230 -1.30 9.53 -9.56
CA PRO A 230 -0.60 8.59 -8.68
C PRO A 230 -0.40 7.21 -9.33
N PHE A 231 -1.08 6.93 -10.44
CA PHE A 231 -0.92 5.69 -11.21
C PHE A 231 0.19 5.76 -12.27
N GLY A 232 0.80 6.93 -12.48
CA GLY A 232 1.94 7.11 -13.39
C GLY A 232 1.75 6.47 -14.76
N ASP A 233 2.77 5.72 -15.21
CA ASP A 233 2.79 5.06 -16.52
C ASP A 233 1.66 4.03 -16.70
N ALA A 234 1.13 3.45 -15.61
CA ALA A 234 0.06 2.47 -15.73
C ALA A 234 -1.24 3.09 -16.26
N ALA A 235 -1.53 4.37 -15.95
CA ALA A 235 -2.66 5.08 -16.55
C ALA A 235 -2.46 5.35 -18.05
N ILE A 236 -1.21 5.53 -18.49
CA ILE A 236 -0.89 5.72 -19.91
C ILE A 236 -1.08 4.39 -20.68
N GLU A 237 -0.59 3.28 -20.12
CA GLU A 237 -0.76 1.95 -20.72
C GLU A 237 -2.21 1.45 -20.66
N HIS A 238 -2.96 1.86 -19.63
CA HIS A 238 -4.33 1.44 -19.37
C HIS A 238 -5.25 2.63 -19.05
N PRO A 239 -5.67 3.43 -20.07
CA PRO A 239 -6.48 4.64 -19.87
C PRO A 239 -7.84 4.44 -19.18
N VAL A 240 -8.34 3.20 -19.10
CA VAL A 240 -9.52 2.84 -18.31
C VAL A 240 -9.38 3.22 -16.83
N ILE A 241 -8.16 3.29 -16.31
CA ILE A 241 -7.87 3.73 -14.94
C ILE A 241 -8.37 5.17 -14.70
N CYS A 242 -8.40 6.02 -15.73
CA CYS A 242 -8.93 7.38 -15.62
C CYS A 242 -10.43 7.41 -15.27
N ALA A 243 -11.18 6.35 -15.59
CA ALA A 243 -12.58 6.24 -15.18
C ALA A 243 -12.72 6.04 -13.66
N VAL A 244 -11.75 5.41 -13.00
CA VAL A 244 -11.71 5.28 -11.52
C VAL A 244 -11.60 6.66 -10.88
N ASP A 245 -10.69 7.50 -11.37
CA ASP A 245 -10.50 8.87 -10.88
C ASP A 245 -11.79 9.72 -11.00
N ARG A 246 -12.39 9.73 -12.19
CA ARG A 246 -13.68 10.39 -12.42
C ARG A 246 -14.79 9.84 -11.49
N GLY A 247 -14.83 8.52 -11.33
CA GLY A 247 -15.74 7.85 -10.40
C GLY A 247 -15.56 8.31 -8.97
N MET A 248 -14.32 8.44 -8.49
CA MET A 248 -14.02 8.93 -7.13
C MET A 248 -14.56 10.34 -6.91
N VAL A 249 -14.36 11.25 -7.87
CA VAL A 249 -14.93 12.61 -7.83
C VAL A 249 -16.45 12.56 -7.74
N ARG A 250 -17.11 11.78 -8.62
CA ARG A 250 -18.56 11.61 -8.62
C ARG A 250 -19.08 11.08 -7.29
N GLY A 251 -18.46 10.02 -6.77
CA GLY A 251 -18.85 9.37 -5.53
C GLY A 251 -18.72 10.28 -4.32
N MET A 252 -17.64 11.06 -4.24
CA MET A 252 -17.47 12.04 -3.18
C MET A 252 -18.50 13.17 -3.27
N LEU A 253 -18.69 13.79 -4.44
CA LEU A 253 -19.68 14.86 -4.61
C LEU A 253 -21.10 14.38 -4.30
N GLY A 254 -21.44 13.16 -4.75
CA GLY A 254 -22.67 12.46 -4.42
C GLY A 254 -22.95 12.38 -2.93
N ALA A 255 -21.92 12.11 -2.12
CA ALA A 255 -22.03 12.01 -0.68
C ALA A 255 -22.00 13.36 0.05
N LEU A 256 -21.22 14.32 -0.45
CA LEU A 256 -20.98 15.61 0.21
C LEU A 256 -22.07 16.66 -0.07
N TYR A 257 -22.71 16.60 -1.23
CA TYR A 257 -23.65 17.64 -1.68
C TYR A 257 -24.88 17.09 -2.40
N GLY A 258 -24.72 16.06 -3.23
CA GLY A 258 -25.80 15.47 -4.02
C GLY A 258 -25.29 14.92 -5.36
N ASP A 259 -26.18 14.29 -6.13
CA ASP A 259 -25.81 13.71 -7.42
C ASP A 259 -25.20 14.78 -8.35
N ALA A 260 -24.09 14.42 -8.97
CA ALA A 260 -23.31 15.31 -9.84
C ALA A 260 -22.86 14.53 -11.07
N ALA A 261 -22.99 15.16 -12.24
CA ALA A 261 -22.41 14.63 -13.46
C ALA A 261 -20.92 14.95 -13.48
N THR A 262 -20.11 14.01 -13.94
CA THR A 262 -18.66 14.21 -14.06
C THR A 262 -18.18 13.72 -15.42
N ALA A 263 -17.20 14.40 -16.01
CA ALA A 263 -16.62 14.03 -17.29
C ALA A 263 -15.11 14.31 -17.30
N THR A 264 -14.33 13.45 -17.96
CA THR A 264 -12.87 13.65 -18.08
C THR A 264 -12.55 14.48 -19.32
N GLU A 265 -12.30 15.78 -19.13
CA GLU A 265 -11.99 16.72 -20.21
C GLU A 265 -10.55 16.59 -20.74
N ALA A 266 -9.60 16.37 -19.83
CA ALA A 266 -8.18 16.17 -20.16
C ALA A 266 -7.58 15.04 -19.31
N SER A 267 -6.58 14.34 -19.83
CA SER A 267 -5.84 13.32 -19.09
C SER A 267 -4.42 13.16 -19.62
N VAL A 268 -3.47 12.98 -18.70
CA VAL A 268 -2.08 12.64 -19.04
C VAL A 268 -1.98 11.35 -19.86
N ALA A 269 -2.92 10.41 -19.68
CA ALA A 269 -3.00 9.18 -20.49
C ALA A 269 -3.33 9.47 -21.97
N ARG A 270 -3.97 10.61 -22.27
CA ARG A 270 -4.25 11.09 -23.63
C ARG A 270 -3.18 12.04 -24.16
N GLY A 271 -2.11 12.27 -23.40
CA GLY A 271 -1.02 13.19 -23.75
C GLY A 271 -1.23 14.64 -23.31
N ASP A 272 -2.25 14.92 -22.48
CA ASP A 272 -2.44 16.24 -21.89
C ASP A 272 -1.40 16.51 -20.77
N ALA A 273 -1.17 17.78 -20.43
CA ALA A 273 -0.21 18.15 -19.40
C ALA A 273 -0.72 17.84 -17.96
N VAL A 274 -2.04 17.85 -17.77
CA VAL A 274 -2.72 17.62 -16.49
C VAL A 274 -4.03 16.87 -16.72
N CYS A 275 -4.55 16.22 -15.69
CA CYS A 275 -5.89 15.64 -15.74
C CYS A 275 -6.93 16.70 -15.34
N VAL A 276 -8.07 16.73 -16.04
CA VAL A 276 -9.18 17.63 -15.75
C VAL A 276 -10.48 16.85 -15.74
N THR A 277 -11.19 16.91 -14.62
CA THR A 277 -12.54 16.35 -14.45
C THR A 277 -13.52 17.51 -14.28
N SER A 278 -14.40 17.72 -15.25
CA SER A 278 -15.50 18.68 -15.13
C SER A 278 -16.64 18.11 -14.32
N VAL A 279 -17.38 19.01 -13.67
CA VAL A 279 -18.49 18.68 -12.78
C VAL A 279 -19.70 19.57 -13.08
N GLU A 280 -20.89 18.97 -13.15
CA GLU A 280 -22.17 19.63 -13.41
C GLU A 280 -23.28 19.16 -12.47
#